data_AF-A0A7K9F3A4-F1
#
_entry.id   AF-A0A7K9F3A4-F1
#
_cell.length_a   1.000
_cell.length_b   1.000
_cell.length_c   1.000
_cell.angle_alpha   90.00
_cell.angle_beta   90.00
_cell.angle_gamma   90.00
#
_symmetry.space_group_name_H-M   'P 1'
#
loop_
_entity.id
_entity.type
_entity.pdbx_description
1 polymer ?
#
loop_
_entity_poly.entity_id
_entity_poly.type
_entity_poly.pdbx_seq_one_letter_code
_entity_poly.pdbx_strand_id
1 'polypeptide(L)'
;GRFMYLKKCSSKSDAECTCKEGYHCSGEGCSRCDRSCGVGQESTGSGCQTCRHGTFNDQPNGSCKNWTQCPADQVLEPGTAEKDVICKHASDNPTLVTTLPTT
;
A
#
# COMPACT_ATOMS: atom_id res chain seq x y z
N GLY A 1 2.77 -13.33 -21.12
CA GLY A 1 3.18 -13.40 -19.70
C GLY A 1 3.20 -12.03 -19.05
N ARG A 2 3.06 -11.99 -17.71
CA ARG A 2 3.11 -10.78 -16.85
C ARG A 2 4.55 -10.37 -16.47
N PHE A 3 5.49 -11.30 -16.58
CA PHE A 3 6.91 -11.07 -16.34
C PHE A 3 7.62 -10.47 -17.56
N MET A 4 8.71 -9.76 -17.29
CA MET A 4 9.72 -9.33 -18.25
C MET A 4 11.13 -9.57 -17.65
N TYR A 5 12.15 -9.66 -18.51
CA TYR A 5 13.53 -9.74 -18.03
C TYR A 5 13.99 -8.38 -17.52
N LEU A 6 14.35 -8.33 -16.23
CA LEU A 6 15.17 -7.24 -15.70
C LEU A 6 16.62 -7.44 -16.16
N LYS A 7 17.09 -8.70 -16.16
CA LYS A 7 18.40 -9.10 -16.62
C LYS A 7 18.33 -10.48 -17.28
N LYS A 8 18.93 -10.62 -18.45
CA LYS A 8 19.01 -11.90 -19.14
C LYS A 8 20.00 -12.83 -18.43
N CYS A 9 19.76 -14.14 -18.53
CA CYS A 9 20.71 -15.14 -18.06
C CYS A 9 22.06 -15.02 -18.78
N SER A 10 23.11 -15.46 -18.10
CA SER A 10 24.46 -15.62 -18.65
C SER A 10 25.00 -17.00 -18.30
N SER A 11 26.20 -17.35 -18.77
CA SER A 11 26.86 -18.60 -18.38
C SER A 11 27.22 -18.68 -16.90
N LYS A 12 27.17 -17.56 -16.16
CA LYS A 12 27.55 -17.45 -14.75
C LYS A 12 26.41 -17.05 -13.82
N SER A 13 25.25 -16.68 -14.35
CA SER A 13 24.14 -16.16 -13.55
C SER A 13 22.81 -16.49 -14.20
N ASP A 14 21.83 -16.81 -13.36
CA ASP A 14 20.45 -16.96 -13.83
C ASP A 14 19.85 -15.62 -14.29
N ALA A 15 18.73 -15.69 -14.98
CA ALA A 15 17.97 -14.51 -15.36
C ALA A 15 17.26 -13.89 -14.16
N GLU A 16 17.19 -12.57 -14.12
CA GLU A 16 16.40 -11.83 -13.13
C GLU A 16 15.14 -11.31 -13.81
N CYS A 17 13.98 -11.60 -13.21
CA CYS A 17 12.68 -11.23 -13.74
C CYS A 17 12.07 -10.08 -12.95
N THR A 18 11.26 -9.27 -13.63
CA THR A 18 10.40 -8.25 -13.03
C THR A 18 9.02 -8.28 -13.68
N CYS A 19 8.10 -7.47 -13.18
CA CYS A 19 6.74 -7.38 -13.70
C CYS A 19 6.60 -6.28 -14.74
N LYS A 20 5.68 -6.49 -15.68
CA LYS A 20 5.27 -5.47 -16.64
C LYS A 20 4.62 -4.27 -15.96
N GLU A 21 4.64 -3.13 -16.63
CA GLU A 21 3.91 -1.94 -16.19
C GLU A 21 2.43 -2.29 -15.87
N GLY A 22 1.92 -1.72 -14.77
CA GLY A 22 0.62 -2.09 -14.20
C GLY A 22 0.63 -3.31 -13.28
N TYR A 23 1.79 -3.91 -13.04
CA TYR A 23 2.00 -5.01 -12.09
C TYR A 23 3.18 -4.72 -11.17
N HIS A 24 3.17 -5.30 -9.98
CA HIS A 24 4.27 -5.24 -9.04
C HIS A 24 4.70 -6.66 -8.64
N CYS A 25 5.97 -6.78 -8.28
CA CYS A 25 6.50 -8.03 -7.75
C CYS A 25 5.88 -8.34 -6.39
N SER A 26 5.35 -9.55 -6.25
CA SER A 26 4.88 -10.07 -4.97
C SER A 26 5.42 -11.49 -4.74
N GLY A 27 5.52 -11.87 -3.46
CA GLY A 27 6.17 -13.12 -3.06
C GLY A 27 7.70 -13.06 -3.09
N GLU A 28 8.33 -14.12 -2.56
CA GLU A 28 9.79 -14.24 -2.53
C GLU A 28 10.35 -14.23 -3.96
N GLY A 29 11.40 -13.44 -4.20
CA GLY A 29 12.11 -13.38 -5.48
C GLY A 29 11.27 -12.90 -6.67
N CYS A 30 10.20 -12.13 -6.46
CA CYS A 30 9.25 -11.77 -7.52
C CYS A 30 8.65 -13.02 -8.20
N SER A 31 8.32 -14.05 -7.43
CA SER A 31 7.68 -15.28 -7.95
C SER A 31 6.27 -15.03 -8.51
N ARG A 32 5.63 -13.90 -8.18
CA ARG A 32 4.32 -13.49 -8.70
C ARG A 32 4.33 -12.03 -9.16
N CYS A 33 3.48 -11.76 -10.15
CA CYS A 33 3.15 -10.40 -10.59
C CYS A 33 1.69 -10.12 -10.28
N ASP A 34 1.46 -9.41 -9.19
CA ASP A 34 0.14 -8.96 -8.80
C ASP A 34 -0.15 -7.61 -9.43
N ARG A 35 -1.43 -7.35 -9.68
CA ARG A 35 -1.86 -6.11 -10.33
C ARG A 35 -1.55 -4.95 -9.39
N SER A 36 -0.95 -3.90 -9.92
CA SER A 36 -0.68 -2.70 -9.14
C SER A 36 -1.96 -1.91 -8.92
N CYS A 37 -2.24 -1.55 -7.68
CA CYS A 37 -3.39 -0.75 -7.28
C CYS A 37 -2.93 0.64 -6.83
N GLY A 38 -3.73 1.65 -7.18
CA GLY A 38 -3.43 3.04 -6.84
C GLY A 38 -3.71 3.38 -5.38
N VAL A 39 -3.40 4.62 -5.01
CA VAL A 39 -3.88 5.24 -3.77
C VAL A 39 -5.42 5.16 -3.74
N GLY A 40 -5.96 4.91 -2.56
CA GLY A 40 -7.38 4.69 -2.31
C GLY A 40 -7.97 3.40 -2.87
N GLN A 41 -7.11 2.46 -3.27
CA GLN A 41 -7.52 1.14 -3.68
C GLN A 41 -6.73 0.06 -2.93
N GLU A 42 -7.31 -1.13 -2.80
CA GLU A 42 -6.63 -2.32 -2.33
C GLU A 42 -6.74 -3.45 -3.35
N SER A 43 -5.77 -4.37 -3.29
CA SER A 43 -5.79 -5.58 -4.11
C SER A 43 -6.70 -6.63 -3.48
N THR A 44 -7.66 -7.13 -4.25
CA THR A 44 -8.58 -8.19 -3.85
C THR A 44 -8.50 -9.35 -4.84
N GLY A 45 -9.17 -10.47 -4.53
CA GLY A 45 -9.28 -11.60 -5.47
C GLY A 45 -9.90 -11.22 -6.82
N SER A 46 -10.69 -10.14 -6.88
CA SER A 46 -11.28 -9.58 -8.11
C SER A 46 -10.44 -8.50 -8.80
N GLY A 47 -9.28 -8.14 -8.25
CA GLY A 47 -8.44 -7.04 -8.70
C GLY A 47 -8.51 -5.82 -7.77
N CYS A 48 -8.13 -4.65 -8.28
CA CYS A 48 -8.13 -3.42 -7.48
C CYS A 48 -9.54 -2.94 -7.19
N GLN A 49 -9.87 -2.80 -5.91
CA GLN A 49 -11.13 -2.24 -5.44
C GLN A 49 -10.87 -0.95 -4.69
N THR A 50 -11.72 0.05 -4.91
CA THR A 50 -11.68 1.30 -4.14
C THR A 50 -12.00 1.01 -2.68
N CYS A 51 -11.31 1.69 -1.76
CA CYS A 51 -11.58 1.57 -0.33
C CYS A 51 -13.04 1.88 -0.01
N ARG A 52 -13.62 1.04 0.84
CA ARG A 52 -15.01 1.20 1.28
C ARG A 52 -15.12 2.45 2.14
N HIS A 53 -16.32 3.03 2.18
CA HIS A 53 -16.60 4.13 3.08
C HIS A 53 -16.27 3.76 4.52
N GLY A 54 -15.57 4.66 5.25
CA GLY A 54 -15.01 4.36 6.56
C GLY A 54 -13.57 3.85 6.53
N THR A 55 -12.96 3.68 5.35
CA THR A 55 -11.58 3.23 5.18
C THR A 55 -10.83 4.08 4.16
N PHE A 56 -9.50 4.10 4.28
CA PHE A 56 -8.60 4.77 3.35
C PHE A 56 -7.33 3.96 3.07
N ASN A 57 -6.67 4.23 1.97
CA ASN A 57 -5.32 3.76 1.70
C ASN A 57 -4.50 4.90 1.07
N ASP A 58 -3.48 5.35 1.76
CA ASP A 58 -2.60 6.46 1.37
C ASP A 58 -1.37 6.01 0.55
N GLN A 59 -1.24 4.71 0.27
CA GLN A 59 -0.06 4.13 -0.39
C GLN A 59 -0.44 3.26 -1.59
N PRO A 60 0.30 3.29 -2.70
CA PRO A 60 0.09 2.36 -3.80
C PRO A 60 0.37 0.93 -3.33
N ASN A 61 -0.44 -0.03 -3.81
CA ASN A 61 -0.39 -1.44 -3.40
C ASN A 61 -0.56 -1.68 -1.89
N GLY A 62 -1.05 -0.68 -1.15
CA GLY A 62 -1.45 -0.82 0.24
C GLY A 62 -2.79 -1.54 0.42
N SER A 63 -3.16 -1.73 1.68
CA SER A 63 -4.48 -2.22 2.09
C SER A 63 -5.30 -1.07 2.67
N CYS A 64 -6.62 -1.14 2.52
CA CYS A 64 -7.50 -0.15 3.12
C CYS A 64 -7.52 -0.30 4.66
N LYS A 65 -7.27 0.80 5.37
CA LYS A 65 -7.26 0.91 6.82
C LYS A 65 -8.48 1.71 7.27
N ASN A 66 -9.01 1.44 8.45
CA ASN A 66 -10.13 2.22 8.99
C ASN A 66 -9.73 3.68 9.20
N TRP A 67 -10.68 4.60 8.98
CA TRP A 67 -10.49 5.99 9.34
C TRP A 67 -10.26 6.17 10.85
N THR A 68 -9.45 7.16 11.20
CA THR A 68 -9.31 7.66 12.56
C THR A 68 -10.67 8.18 13.05
N GLN A 69 -11.06 7.75 14.26
CA GLN A 69 -12.28 8.21 14.90
C GLN A 69 -12.00 9.50 15.67
N CYS A 70 -12.52 10.62 15.19
CA CYS A 70 -12.52 11.87 15.94
C CYS A 70 -13.65 11.88 16.99
N PRO A 71 -13.47 12.59 18.12
CA PRO A 71 -14.58 12.92 19.00
C PRO A 71 -15.68 13.68 18.26
N ALA A 72 -16.91 13.63 18.79
CA ALA A 72 -18.06 14.29 18.17
C ALA A 72 -17.78 15.76 17.84
N ASP A 73 -18.16 16.18 16.63
CA ASP A 73 -17.95 17.54 16.09
C ASP A 73 -16.49 18.02 16.01
N GLN A 74 -15.52 17.12 16.17
CA GLN A 74 -14.09 17.41 16.07
C GLN A 74 -13.44 16.96 14.76
N VAL A 75 -14.21 16.62 13.73
CA VAL A 75 -13.67 16.40 12.38
C VAL A 75 -13.32 17.77 11.77
N LEU A 76 -12.06 17.94 11.36
CA LEU A 76 -11.58 19.10 10.60
C LEU A 76 -11.67 18.83 9.10
N GLU A 77 -11.13 17.69 8.66
CA GLU A 77 -11.25 17.22 7.28
C GLU A 77 -11.86 15.82 7.26
N PRO A 78 -12.92 15.57 6.44
CA PRO A 78 -13.50 14.26 6.31
C PRO A 78 -12.54 13.30 5.62
N GLY A 79 -12.57 12.04 6.05
CA GLY A 79 -11.82 10.97 5.40
C GLY A 79 -12.34 10.69 3.98
N THR A 80 -11.46 10.17 3.15
CA THR A 80 -11.74 9.76 1.78
C THR A 80 -11.20 8.35 1.55
N ALA A 81 -11.38 7.80 0.36
CA ALA A 81 -10.71 6.54 0.01
C ALA A 81 -9.18 6.69 0.05
N GLU A 82 -8.63 7.88 -0.21
CA GLU A 82 -7.18 8.10 -0.33
C GLU A 82 -6.53 8.64 0.95
N LYS A 83 -7.31 9.28 1.82
CA LYS A 83 -6.82 10.01 2.99
C LYS A 83 -7.64 9.71 4.24
N ASP A 84 -6.98 9.70 5.38
CA ASP A 84 -7.62 9.58 6.67
C ASP A 84 -8.42 10.85 7.04
N VAL A 85 -9.29 10.72 8.05
CA VAL A 85 -9.94 11.84 8.73
C VAL A 85 -8.89 12.63 9.52
N ILE A 86 -8.96 13.97 9.45
CA ILE A 86 -8.14 14.84 10.29
C ILE A 86 -9.01 15.42 11.41
N CYS A 87 -8.59 15.27 12.67
CA CYS A 87 -9.30 15.83 13.83
C CYS A 87 -8.79 17.24 14.20
N LYS A 88 -9.68 18.11 14.69
CA LYS A 88 -9.39 19.51 15.12
C LYS A 88 -8.34 19.58 16.23
N HIS A 89 -8.37 18.63 17.15
CA HIS A 89 -7.41 18.49 18.23
C HIS A 89 -6.70 17.16 18.06
N ALA A 90 -5.81 17.06 17.06
CA ALA A 90 -4.72 16.11 17.16
C ALA A 90 -3.85 16.58 18.34
N SER A 91 -4.26 16.24 19.57
CA SER A 91 -3.41 16.40 20.75
C SER A 91 -2.10 15.75 20.40
N ASP A 92 -1.01 16.52 20.46
CA ASP A 92 0.34 16.07 20.20
C ASP A 92 0.56 14.68 20.81
N ASN A 93 0.57 13.66 19.97
CA ASN A 93 1.23 12.41 20.32
C ASN A 93 2.08 11.94 19.13
N PRO A 94 3.23 12.59 18.88
CA PRO A 94 4.24 12.08 17.99
C PRO A 94 4.97 10.92 18.69
N THR A 95 4.31 9.79 18.96
CA THR A 95 5.03 8.58 19.39
C THR A 95 4.23 7.31 19.13
N LEU A 96 4.47 6.72 17.96
CA LEU A 96 4.86 5.32 17.88
C LEU A 96 5.69 5.11 16.60
N VAL A 97 6.76 5.90 16.48
CA VAL A 97 7.97 5.40 15.83
C VAL A 97 8.51 4.34 16.79
N THR A 98 8.14 3.08 16.56
CA THR A 98 8.83 1.95 17.18
C THR A 98 10.21 1.85 16.54
N THR A 99 11.14 2.68 16.99
CA THR A 99 12.57 2.42 16.81
C THR A 99 12.89 1.22 17.70
N LEU A 100 12.98 0.03 17.09
CA LEU A 100 13.55 -1.13 17.74
C LEU A 100 15.08 -0.95 17.77
N PRO A 101 15.75 -0.90 18.93
CA PRO A 101 17.21 -0.97 18.98
C PRO A 101 17.63 -2.44 18.87
N THR A 102 18.28 -2.80 17.77
CA THR A 102 18.99 -4.09 17.67
C THR A 102 20.30 -3.97 18.41
N THR A 103 20.50 -4.85 19.38
CA THR A 103 21.74 -5.06 20.15
C THR A 103 22.80 -5.74 19.29
#